data_AF-A0A523XWE8-F1
#
_entry.id   AF-A0A523XWE8-F1
#
_cell.length_a   1.000
_cell.length_b   1.000
_cell.length_c   1.000
_cell.angle_alpha   90.00
_cell.angle_beta   90.00
_cell.angle_gamma   90.00
#
_symmetry.space_group_name_H-M   'P 1'
#
loop_
_entity.id
_entity.type
_entity.pdbx_description
1 polymer ?
#
loop_
_entity_poly.entity_id
_entity_poly.type
_entity_poly.pdbx_seq_one_letter_code
_entity_poly.pdbx_strand_id
1 'polypeptide(L)'
;MKPNRLILLIWIVFSSLIVCSAEATQYLPEDWVSYTDLRYITSIAVDLRFVYFGTRDGICVYDKLKERWGDPITTGDGLPTRNVDVVGIDVYTNNLLLSSGSNIYSYASTLEDWESYEMEGVGGSFTSIGVNAEYIWGEGPDLKIRFDKITRSWVPVDRFEDDIKWFGKRGEVDIKKPRYSFLAPFYIPGRHLERYDMTAAVEDGKILWFGTEGYGSFK
;
A
#
# COMPACT_ATOMS: atom_id res chain seq x y z
N MET A 1 -48.92 7.95 52.11
CA MET A 1 -49.07 8.98 51.05
C MET A 1 -48.46 8.44 49.78
N LYS A 2 -49.27 8.20 48.73
CA LYS A 2 -48.75 7.71 47.44
C LYS A 2 -48.12 8.89 46.68
N PRO A 3 -46.89 8.76 46.15
CA PRO A 3 -46.25 9.84 45.43
C PRO A 3 -47.08 10.23 44.20
N ASN A 4 -47.20 11.54 43.98
CA ASN A 4 -48.09 12.09 42.98
C ASN A 4 -47.57 11.72 41.58
N ARG A 5 -48.35 10.96 40.81
CA ARG A 5 -47.92 10.40 39.51
C ARG A 5 -47.45 11.48 38.52
N LEU A 6 -47.93 12.71 38.67
CA LEU A 6 -47.53 13.87 37.88
C LEU A 6 -46.06 14.30 38.12
N ILE A 7 -45.57 14.20 39.36
CA ILE A 7 -44.17 14.54 39.71
C ILE A 7 -43.22 13.48 39.15
N LEU A 8 -43.65 12.21 39.14
CA LEU A 8 -42.87 11.11 38.56
C LEU A 8 -42.72 11.27 37.05
N LEU A 9 -43.78 11.69 36.35
CA LEU A 9 -43.77 11.98 34.91
C LEU A 9 -42.88 13.17 34.57
N ILE A 10 -42.90 14.25 35.37
CA ILE A 10 -42.03 15.42 35.17
C ILE A 10 -40.55 15.03 35.36
N TRP A 11 -40.23 14.20 36.36
CA TRP A 11 -38.86 13.70 36.56
C TRP A 11 -38.37 12.83 35.40
N ILE A 12 -39.23 11.97 34.85
CA ILE A 12 -38.89 11.13 33.70
C ILE A 12 -38.59 11.99 32.47
N VAL A 13 -39.43 13.00 32.18
CA VAL A 13 -39.22 13.92 31.04
C VAL A 13 -37.99 14.81 31.24
N PHE A 14 -37.70 15.25 32.46
CA PHE A 14 -36.49 16.02 32.77
C PHE A 14 -35.21 15.17 32.67
N SER A 15 -35.30 13.88 33.05
CA SER A 15 -34.19 12.94 32.91
C SER A 15 -33.91 12.55 31.45
N SER A 16 -34.93 12.53 30.59
CA SER A 16 -34.76 12.28 29.14
C SER A 16 -34.27 13.49 28.35
N LEU A 17 -34.24 14.70 28.94
CA LEU A 17 -33.68 15.90 28.32
C LEU A 17 -32.18 16.06 28.58
N ILE A 18 -31.60 15.25 29.48
CA ILE A 18 -30.15 15.07 29.59
C ILE A 18 -29.74 13.95 28.62
N VAL A 19 -30.09 14.09 27.35
CA VAL A 19 -29.26 13.48 26.31
C VAL A 19 -28.05 14.39 26.25
N CYS A 20 -27.03 14.03 27.04
CA CYS A 20 -25.69 14.51 26.78
C CYS A 20 -25.41 14.10 25.33
N SER A 21 -25.43 15.04 24.40
CA SER A 21 -24.76 14.84 23.12
C SER A 21 -23.29 14.71 23.48
N ALA A 22 -22.87 13.50 23.83
CA ALA A 22 -21.51 13.09 23.54
C ALA A 22 -21.42 13.20 22.02
N GLU A 23 -21.04 14.39 21.54
CA GLU A 23 -20.37 14.51 20.27
C GLU A 23 -19.21 13.53 20.40
N ALA A 24 -19.40 12.33 19.84
CA ALA A 24 -18.26 11.49 19.51
C ALA A 24 -17.40 12.41 18.67
N THR A 25 -16.31 12.89 19.24
CA THR A 25 -15.34 13.73 18.54
C THR A 25 -14.89 12.85 17.39
N GLN A 26 -15.47 13.06 16.21
CA GLN A 26 -15.05 12.37 15.01
C GLN A 26 -13.70 12.98 14.71
N TYR A 27 -12.67 12.22 15.07
CA TYR A 27 -11.31 12.57 14.72
C TYR A 27 -11.24 12.73 13.21
N LEU A 28 -10.65 13.83 12.77
CA LEU A 28 -10.35 14.06 11.37
C LEU A 28 -9.15 13.18 10.99
N PRO A 29 -9.02 12.77 9.71
CA PRO A 29 -7.86 12.01 9.24
C PRO A 29 -6.51 12.67 9.59
N GLU A 30 -6.47 14.00 9.71
CA GLU A 30 -5.27 14.76 10.10
C GLU A 30 -4.95 14.80 11.61
N ASP A 31 -5.82 14.26 12.48
CA ASP A 31 -5.64 14.35 13.93
C ASP A 31 -4.58 13.39 14.48
N TRP A 32 -4.19 12.36 13.72
CA TRP A 32 -3.14 11.43 14.08
C TRP A 32 -2.41 10.90 12.86
N VAL A 33 -1.25 10.29 13.10
CA VAL A 33 -0.55 9.47 12.11
C VAL A 33 -0.34 8.09 12.71
N SER A 34 -0.75 7.05 11.98
CA SER A 34 -0.62 5.66 12.41
C SER A 34 0.72 5.08 11.96
N TYR A 35 1.50 4.54 12.90
CA TYR A 35 2.76 3.84 12.61
C TYR A 35 2.62 2.35 12.94
N THR A 36 2.91 1.50 11.95
CA THR A 36 2.82 0.04 12.00
C THR A 36 4.21 -0.61 11.88
N ASP A 37 4.30 -1.95 11.83
CA ASP A 37 5.59 -2.63 11.59
C ASP A 37 5.96 -2.63 10.10
N LEU A 38 6.53 -1.50 9.67
CA LEU A 38 6.86 -1.22 8.27
C LEU A 38 8.24 -1.79 7.84
N ARG A 39 8.89 -2.61 8.66
CA ARG A 39 10.27 -3.07 8.41
C ARG A 39 10.38 -4.21 7.39
N TYR A 40 9.26 -4.85 7.05
CA TYR A 40 9.22 -5.97 6.12
C TYR A 40 8.83 -5.47 4.73
N ILE A 41 9.83 -5.06 3.96
CA ILE A 41 9.62 -4.50 2.62
C ILE A 41 9.31 -5.64 1.64
N THR A 42 8.23 -5.51 0.90
CA THR A 42 7.78 -6.49 -0.11
C THR A 42 8.09 -6.03 -1.53
N SER A 43 8.03 -4.73 -1.77
CA SER A 43 8.19 -4.11 -3.09
C SER A 43 8.55 -2.63 -2.98
N ILE A 44 9.08 -2.05 -4.05
CA ILE A 44 9.46 -0.63 -4.13
C ILE A 44 8.96 -0.05 -5.45
N ALA A 45 8.34 1.12 -5.40
CA ALA A 45 7.98 1.91 -6.58
C ALA A 45 8.58 3.32 -6.46
N VAL A 46 9.19 3.79 -7.53
CA VAL A 46 9.82 5.11 -7.61
C VAL A 46 8.99 6.00 -8.52
N ASP A 47 8.50 7.10 -7.97
CA ASP A 47 7.92 8.22 -8.68
C ASP A 47 8.98 9.33 -8.90
N LEU A 48 8.63 10.40 -9.61
CA LEU A 48 9.41 11.63 -9.70
C LEU A 48 9.71 12.25 -8.33
N ARG A 49 8.71 12.34 -7.43
CA ARG A 49 8.88 12.97 -6.11
C ARG A 49 9.06 11.98 -4.98
N PHE A 50 8.35 10.85 -5.02
CA PHE A 50 8.28 9.92 -3.90
C PHE A 50 8.91 8.59 -4.22
N VAL A 51 9.36 7.89 -3.19
CA VAL A 51 9.63 6.45 -3.24
C VAL A 51 8.66 5.78 -2.28
N TYR A 52 7.87 4.87 -2.82
CA TYR A 52 6.90 4.08 -2.07
C TYR A 52 7.49 2.71 -1.81
N PHE A 53 7.40 2.26 -0.56
CA PHE A 53 7.82 0.93 -0.16
C PHE A 53 6.58 0.19 0.32
N GLY A 54 6.17 -0.83 -0.44
CA GLY A 54 5.15 -1.77 0.00
C GLY A 54 5.70 -2.58 1.18
N THR A 55 4.87 -2.79 2.20
CA THR A 55 5.25 -3.55 3.38
C THR A 55 4.16 -4.54 3.77
N ARG A 56 4.44 -5.42 4.72
CA ARG A 56 3.42 -6.32 5.30
C ARG A 56 2.34 -5.61 6.13
N ASP A 57 2.50 -4.32 6.43
CA ASP A 57 1.58 -3.58 7.30
C ASP A 57 1.41 -2.11 6.89
N GLY A 58 1.29 -1.84 5.59
CA GLY A 58 1.09 -0.52 5.02
C GLY A 58 2.16 -0.12 3.99
N ILE A 59 2.26 1.17 3.70
CA ILE A 59 3.19 1.74 2.73
C ILE A 59 4.06 2.79 3.41
N CYS A 60 5.38 2.64 3.34
CA CYS A 60 6.31 3.70 3.70
C CYS A 60 6.51 4.65 2.52
N VAL A 61 6.62 5.95 2.80
CA VAL A 61 6.82 6.98 1.78
C VAL A 61 8.08 7.78 2.08
N TYR A 62 8.98 7.89 1.11
CA TYR A 62 10.14 8.78 1.17
C TYR A 62 9.95 9.94 0.20
N ASP A 63 10.01 11.18 0.70
CA ASP A 63 9.96 12.38 -0.13
C ASP A 63 11.37 12.74 -0.59
N LYS A 64 11.66 12.53 -1.89
CA LYS A 64 12.98 12.79 -2.49
C LYS A 64 13.32 14.28 -2.51
N LEU A 65 12.31 15.16 -2.58
CA LEU A 65 12.51 16.60 -2.60
C LEU A 65 12.86 17.13 -1.20
N LYS A 66 12.23 16.58 -0.16
CA LYS A 66 12.48 16.96 1.24
C LYS A 66 13.58 16.12 1.92
N GLU A 67 14.09 15.10 1.23
CA GLU A 67 15.07 14.12 1.70
C GLU A 67 14.71 13.46 3.04
N ARG A 68 13.43 13.23 3.30
CA ARG A 68 12.95 12.66 4.56
C ARG A 68 11.82 11.66 4.35
N TRP A 69 11.67 10.75 5.31
CA TRP A 69 10.47 9.94 5.44
C TRP A 69 9.25 10.84 5.66
N GLY A 70 8.20 10.60 4.88
CA GLY A 70 6.88 11.18 5.09
C GLY A 70 6.06 10.33 6.04
N ASP A 71 4.81 10.73 6.27
CA ASP A 71 3.85 9.92 6.99
C ASP A 71 3.54 8.64 6.19
N PRO A 72 3.52 7.47 6.85
CA PRO A 72 3.15 6.22 6.18
C PRO A 72 1.67 6.22 5.80
N ILE A 73 1.31 5.38 4.84
CA ILE A 73 -0.08 5.13 4.47
C ILE A 73 -0.48 3.78 5.07
N THR A 74 -1.47 3.80 5.95
CA THR A 74 -1.94 2.63 6.70
C THR A 74 -3.45 2.49 6.60
N THR A 75 -4.01 1.43 7.17
CA THR A 75 -5.47 1.26 7.24
C THR A 75 -6.17 2.36 8.04
N GLY A 76 -5.44 3.05 8.93
CA GLY A 76 -5.96 4.24 9.62
C GLY A 76 -6.21 5.42 8.68
N ASP A 77 -5.52 5.43 7.53
CA ASP A 77 -5.57 6.45 6.49
C ASP A 77 -6.44 6.00 5.30
N GLY A 78 -7.27 4.96 5.50
CA GLY A 78 -8.17 4.42 4.47
C GLY A 78 -7.55 3.35 3.55
N LEU A 79 -6.31 2.91 3.79
CA LEU A 79 -5.71 1.82 3.02
C LEU A 79 -6.61 0.56 3.07
N PRO A 80 -6.99 -0.05 1.93
CA PRO A 80 -7.97 -1.15 1.93
C PRO A 80 -7.46 -2.44 2.60
N THR A 81 -6.14 -2.60 2.70
CA THR A 81 -5.47 -3.82 3.18
C THR A 81 -4.20 -3.46 3.93
N ARG A 82 -3.84 -4.25 4.94
CA ARG A 82 -2.58 -4.07 5.68
C ARG A 82 -1.38 -4.61 4.88
N ASN A 83 -1.53 -5.77 4.26
CA ASN A 83 -0.44 -6.44 3.56
C ASN A 83 -0.38 -5.94 2.12
N VAL A 84 0.72 -5.30 1.75
CA VAL A 84 0.98 -4.84 0.39
C VAL A 84 1.98 -5.80 -0.25
N ASP A 85 1.58 -6.52 -1.29
CA ASP A 85 2.46 -7.45 -2.00
C ASP A 85 3.32 -6.68 -3.02
N VAL A 86 2.69 -5.87 -3.86
CA VAL A 86 3.36 -5.03 -4.86
C VAL A 86 2.82 -3.62 -4.79
N VAL A 87 3.69 -2.61 -4.68
CA VAL A 87 3.36 -1.21 -4.88
C VAL A 87 3.79 -0.77 -6.28
N GLY A 88 3.01 0.09 -6.91
CA GLY A 88 3.27 0.60 -8.26
C GLY A 88 2.68 1.99 -8.46
N ILE A 89 2.90 2.57 -9.63
CA ILE A 89 2.35 3.89 -9.99
C ILE A 89 1.76 3.77 -11.39
N ASP A 90 0.51 4.18 -11.55
CA ASP A 90 -0.04 4.40 -12.88
C ASP A 90 0.52 5.72 -13.42
N VAL A 91 1.54 5.61 -14.27
CA VAL A 91 2.25 6.77 -14.84
C VAL A 91 1.38 7.64 -15.75
N TYR A 92 0.18 7.19 -16.13
CA TYR A 92 -0.75 7.94 -16.98
C TYR A 92 -1.77 8.74 -16.17
N THR A 93 -2.16 8.24 -14.99
CA THR A 93 -3.11 8.92 -14.08
C THR A 93 -2.44 9.53 -12.86
N ASN A 94 -1.17 9.19 -12.62
CA ASN A 94 -0.40 9.51 -11.41
C ASN A 94 -1.04 8.94 -10.12
N ASN A 95 -1.79 7.85 -10.23
CA ASN A 95 -2.37 7.15 -9.09
C ASN A 95 -1.38 6.15 -8.50
N LEU A 96 -1.39 6.03 -7.18
CA LEU A 96 -0.65 4.98 -6.48
C LEU A 96 -1.41 3.66 -6.64
N LEU A 97 -0.73 2.63 -7.10
CA LEU A 97 -1.28 1.29 -7.19
C LEU A 97 -0.71 0.41 -6.08
N LEU A 98 -1.52 -0.52 -5.60
CA LEU A 98 -1.03 -1.63 -4.79
C LEU A 98 -1.76 -2.93 -5.13
N SER A 99 -1.08 -4.05 -4.95
CA SER A 99 -1.71 -5.37 -4.94
C SER A 99 -1.65 -6.01 -3.56
N SER A 100 -2.68 -6.80 -3.25
CA SER A 100 -2.74 -7.64 -2.07
C SER A 100 -3.51 -8.91 -2.44
N GLY A 101 -2.83 -10.04 -2.48
CA GLY A 101 -3.36 -11.24 -3.12
C GLY A 101 -3.61 -11.00 -4.61
N SER A 102 -4.80 -11.37 -5.06
CA SER A 102 -5.27 -11.20 -6.44
C SER A 102 -6.02 -9.89 -6.69
N ASN A 103 -6.08 -8.99 -5.69
CA ASN A 103 -6.73 -7.69 -5.83
C ASN A 103 -5.69 -6.61 -6.16
N ILE A 104 -6.09 -5.64 -6.99
CA ILE A 104 -5.34 -4.40 -7.21
C ILE A 104 -6.20 -3.23 -6.74
N TYR A 105 -5.60 -2.28 -6.03
CA TYR A 105 -6.24 -1.05 -5.59
C TYR A 105 -5.49 0.15 -6.17
N SER A 106 -6.23 1.22 -6.43
CA SER A 106 -5.73 2.47 -7.02
C SER A 106 -6.17 3.64 -6.15
N TYR A 107 -5.19 4.41 -5.68
CA TYR A 107 -5.45 5.62 -4.90
C TYR A 107 -5.32 6.85 -5.78
N ALA A 108 -6.44 7.56 -5.92
CA ALA A 108 -6.50 8.83 -6.62
C ALA A 108 -6.33 9.97 -5.62
N SER A 109 -5.15 10.60 -5.59
CA SER A 109 -4.85 11.71 -4.68
C SER A 109 -5.84 12.88 -4.78
N THR A 110 -6.48 13.08 -5.94
CA THR A 110 -7.49 14.12 -6.15
C THR A 110 -8.84 13.82 -5.49
N LEU A 111 -9.15 12.54 -5.29
CA LEU A 111 -10.40 12.08 -4.67
C LEU A 111 -10.18 11.67 -3.22
N GLU A 112 -8.92 11.57 -2.79
CA GLU A 112 -8.50 11.08 -1.47
C GLU A 112 -9.12 9.72 -1.12
N ASP A 113 -9.35 8.89 -2.15
CA ASP A 113 -10.07 7.62 -2.01
C ASP A 113 -9.41 6.49 -2.80
N TRP A 114 -9.67 5.27 -2.34
CA TRP A 114 -9.19 4.03 -2.93
C TRP A 114 -10.28 3.39 -3.80
N GLU A 115 -9.97 3.20 -5.07
CA GLU A 115 -10.76 2.39 -5.98
C GLU A 115 -10.21 0.95 -5.97
N SER A 116 -11.09 -0.04 -5.81
CA SER A 116 -10.72 -1.45 -5.91
C SER A 116 -10.99 -2.00 -7.32
N TYR A 117 -10.01 -2.70 -7.86
CA TYR A 117 -10.14 -3.57 -9.02
C TYR A 117 -10.11 -5.00 -8.51
N GLU A 118 -11.21 -5.43 -7.89
CA GLU A 118 -11.33 -6.80 -7.38
C GLU A 118 -11.55 -7.77 -8.53
N MET A 119 -10.98 -8.96 -8.37
CA MET A 119 -11.19 -10.06 -9.29
C MET A 119 -11.91 -11.20 -8.57
N GLU A 120 -13.15 -11.46 -8.96
CA GLU A 120 -13.91 -12.56 -8.38
C GLU A 120 -13.35 -13.92 -8.79
N GLY A 121 -13.27 -14.85 -7.83
CA GLY A 121 -13.02 -16.26 -8.09
C GLY A 121 -11.58 -16.64 -8.44
N VAL A 122 -10.63 -15.71 -8.30
CA VAL A 122 -9.21 -15.99 -8.56
C VAL A 122 -8.40 -15.93 -7.28
N GLY A 123 -7.82 -17.08 -6.93
CA GLY A 123 -6.88 -17.21 -5.83
C GLY A 123 -5.44 -16.93 -6.29
N GLY A 124 -4.59 -16.55 -5.33
CA GLY A 124 -3.17 -16.30 -5.54
C GLY A 124 -2.73 -14.91 -5.09
N SER A 125 -1.46 -14.60 -5.35
CA SER A 125 -0.87 -13.28 -5.13
C SER A 125 -0.11 -12.85 -6.37
N PHE A 126 -0.20 -11.57 -6.70
CA PHE A 126 0.63 -10.98 -7.73
C PHE A 126 2.05 -10.76 -7.21
N THR A 127 3.04 -11.27 -7.95
CA THR A 127 4.46 -10.98 -7.72
C THR A 127 4.91 -9.74 -8.48
N SER A 128 4.17 -9.35 -9.51
CA SER A 128 4.38 -8.14 -10.28
C SER A 128 3.05 -7.55 -10.74
N ILE A 129 3.00 -6.22 -10.80
CA ILE A 129 1.94 -5.48 -11.48
C ILE A 129 2.56 -4.60 -12.55
N GLY A 130 1.81 -4.36 -13.63
CA GLY A 130 2.27 -3.56 -14.76
C GLY A 130 1.23 -2.55 -15.16
N VAL A 131 1.64 -1.45 -15.80
CA VAL A 131 0.72 -0.46 -16.32
C VAL A 131 1.17 -0.02 -17.71
N ASN A 132 0.21 0.08 -18.63
CA ASN A 132 0.34 0.88 -19.84
C ASN A 132 -0.88 1.81 -19.96
N ALA A 133 -1.05 2.46 -21.11
CA ALA A 133 -2.11 3.46 -21.31
C ALA A 133 -3.51 2.86 -21.12
N GLU A 134 -3.71 1.63 -21.61
CA GLU A 134 -5.02 0.99 -21.72
C GLU A 134 -5.31 0.00 -20.58
N TYR A 135 -4.25 -0.59 -20.01
CA TYR A 135 -4.38 -1.75 -19.13
C TYR A 135 -3.59 -1.61 -17.82
N ILE A 136 -4.13 -2.25 -16.78
CA ILE A 136 -3.37 -2.64 -15.58
C ILE A 136 -3.14 -4.15 -15.67
N TRP A 137 -1.90 -4.59 -15.51
CA TRP A 137 -1.48 -5.97 -15.65
C TRP A 137 -1.17 -6.57 -14.28
N GLY A 138 -1.50 -7.85 -14.12
CA GLY A 138 -1.13 -8.65 -12.96
C GLY A 138 -0.38 -9.91 -13.40
N GLU A 139 0.73 -10.20 -12.75
CA GLU A 139 1.44 -11.47 -12.87
C GLU A 139 1.62 -12.10 -11.49
N GLY A 140 1.14 -13.34 -11.36
CA GLY A 140 1.43 -14.23 -10.24
C GLY A 140 2.10 -15.52 -10.73
N PRO A 141 2.42 -16.46 -9.82
CA PRO A 141 3.07 -17.72 -10.18
C PRO A 141 2.32 -18.51 -11.26
N ASP A 142 0.98 -18.55 -11.17
CA ASP A 142 0.11 -19.34 -12.04
C ASP A 142 -0.93 -18.49 -12.78
N LEU A 143 -0.74 -17.16 -12.83
CA LEU A 143 -1.73 -16.22 -13.34
C LEU A 143 -1.08 -15.08 -14.11
N LYS A 144 -1.59 -14.81 -15.31
CA LYS A 144 -1.29 -13.60 -16.09
C LYS A 144 -2.60 -13.00 -16.55
N ILE A 145 -2.80 -11.73 -16.24
CA ILE A 145 -4.07 -11.07 -16.50
C ILE A 145 -3.89 -9.58 -16.77
N ARG A 146 -4.86 -9.00 -17.46
CA ARG A 146 -5.01 -7.56 -17.60
C ARG A 146 -6.41 -7.10 -17.23
N PHE A 147 -6.50 -5.91 -16.68
CA PHE A 147 -7.72 -5.14 -16.48
C PHE A 147 -7.78 -4.05 -17.53
N ASP A 148 -8.83 -4.06 -18.34
CA ASP A 148 -9.14 -3.00 -19.29
C ASP A 148 -9.70 -1.78 -18.56
N LYS A 149 -8.99 -0.65 -18.63
CA LYS A 149 -9.38 0.58 -17.93
C LYS A 149 -10.67 1.21 -18.48
N ILE A 150 -11.02 0.92 -19.74
CA ILE A 150 -12.20 1.46 -20.42
C ILE A 150 -13.41 0.56 -20.18
N THR A 151 -13.30 -0.73 -20.50
CA THR A 151 -14.42 -1.67 -20.36
C THR A 151 -14.60 -2.16 -18.93
N ARG A 152 -13.65 -1.86 -18.04
CA ARG A 152 -13.64 -2.28 -16.62
C ARG A 152 -13.76 -3.79 -16.46
N SER A 153 -13.01 -4.55 -17.27
CA SER A 153 -13.08 -6.01 -17.30
C SER A 153 -11.71 -6.67 -17.21
N TRP A 154 -11.64 -7.76 -16.44
CA TRP A 154 -10.47 -8.62 -16.34
C TRP A 154 -10.42 -9.64 -17.48
N VAL A 155 -9.25 -9.80 -18.10
CA VAL A 155 -9.02 -10.73 -19.22
C VAL A 155 -7.71 -11.50 -18.99
N PRO A 156 -7.75 -12.84 -18.83
CA PRO A 156 -6.54 -13.67 -18.81
C PRO A 156 -5.75 -13.54 -20.10
N VAL A 157 -4.41 -13.57 -20.00
CA VAL A 157 -3.52 -13.41 -21.15
C VAL A 157 -2.42 -14.45 -21.15
N ASP A 158 -2.06 -14.95 -22.33
CA ASP A 158 -0.93 -15.87 -22.46
C ASP A 158 0.42 -15.13 -22.49
N ARG A 159 0.40 -13.91 -23.05
CA ARG A 159 1.58 -13.07 -23.29
C ARG A 159 1.30 -11.60 -22.92
N PHE A 160 2.33 -10.93 -22.44
CA PHE A 160 2.34 -9.50 -22.16
C PHE A 160 2.66 -8.66 -23.41
N GLU A 161 2.11 -7.46 -23.45
CA GLU A 161 2.51 -6.40 -24.39
C GLU A 161 3.93 -5.89 -24.08
N ASP A 162 4.55 -5.23 -25.06
CA ASP A 162 5.95 -4.81 -24.95
C ASP A 162 6.10 -3.45 -24.21
N ASP A 163 5.05 -2.65 -24.11
CA ASP A 163 5.06 -1.25 -23.61
C ASP A 163 4.58 -1.11 -22.15
N ILE A 164 4.89 -2.10 -21.31
CA ILE A 164 4.40 -2.15 -19.93
C ILE A 164 5.47 -1.63 -18.97
N LYS A 165 5.10 -0.64 -18.14
CA LYS A 165 5.88 -0.26 -16.97
C LYS A 165 5.61 -1.24 -15.84
N TRP A 166 6.59 -2.07 -15.52
CA TRP A 166 6.50 -3.09 -14.47
C TRP A 166 6.96 -2.60 -13.09
N PHE A 167 6.31 -3.15 -12.07
CA PHE A 167 6.64 -3.05 -10.65
C PHE A 167 6.65 -4.44 -10.00
N GLY A 168 7.25 -4.57 -8.82
CA GLY A 168 7.50 -5.87 -8.20
C GLY A 168 8.61 -6.64 -8.92
N LYS A 169 8.57 -7.97 -8.93
CA LYS A 169 9.68 -8.81 -9.40
C LYS A 169 10.10 -8.54 -10.85
N ARG A 170 9.18 -8.14 -11.74
CA ARG A 170 9.49 -7.72 -13.12
C ARG A 170 10.12 -6.33 -13.22
N GLY A 171 9.80 -5.44 -12.29
CA GLY A 171 10.31 -4.06 -12.25
C GLY A 171 11.60 -3.90 -11.46
N GLU A 172 11.93 -4.88 -10.62
CA GLU A 172 13.13 -4.89 -9.78
C GLU A 172 14.41 -5.15 -10.57
N VAL A 173 15.52 -4.62 -10.06
CA VAL A 173 16.85 -4.93 -10.58
C VAL A 173 17.34 -6.27 -10.03
N ASP A 174 17.99 -7.05 -10.89
CA ASP A 174 18.65 -8.27 -10.45
C ASP A 174 19.97 -7.95 -9.72
N ILE A 175 19.88 -7.87 -8.40
CA ILE A 175 21.01 -7.58 -7.49
C ILE A 175 22.11 -8.64 -7.52
N LYS A 176 21.90 -9.80 -8.15
CA LYS A 176 22.95 -10.83 -8.26
C LYS A 176 23.91 -10.57 -9.42
N LYS A 177 23.63 -9.59 -10.27
CA LYS A 177 24.52 -9.21 -11.38
C LYS A 177 25.82 -8.59 -10.86
N PRO A 178 26.96 -8.75 -11.59
CA PRO A 178 28.26 -8.25 -11.14
C PRO A 178 28.31 -6.77 -10.74
N ARG A 179 27.50 -5.91 -11.36
CA ARG A 179 27.44 -4.48 -11.02
C ARG A 179 27.01 -4.20 -9.57
N TYR A 180 26.33 -5.15 -8.92
CA TYR A 180 25.83 -5.04 -7.55
C TYR A 180 26.60 -5.93 -6.56
N SER A 181 27.78 -6.41 -6.92
CA SER A 181 28.57 -7.28 -6.04
C SER A 181 28.92 -6.63 -4.69
N PHE A 182 28.86 -5.29 -4.60
CA PHE A 182 29.02 -4.55 -3.36
C PHE A 182 27.89 -4.81 -2.34
N LEU A 183 26.75 -5.35 -2.77
CA LEU A 183 25.67 -5.78 -1.89
C LEU A 183 25.88 -7.19 -1.33
N ALA A 184 26.85 -7.97 -1.84
CA ALA A 184 27.12 -9.31 -1.34
C ALA A 184 27.45 -9.25 0.17
N PRO A 185 26.86 -10.10 1.02
CA PRO A 185 26.17 -11.36 0.69
C PRO A 185 24.66 -11.28 0.42
N PHE A 186 24.13 -10.10 0.08
CA PHE A 186 22.71 -9.83 -0.24
C PHE A 186 21.76 -9.95 0.96
N TYR A 187 22.31 -9.80 2.16
CA TYR A 187 21.57 -9.69 3.41
C TYR A 187 22.30 -8.72 4.34
N ILE A 188 21.57 -8.20 5.32
CA ILE A 188 22.12 -7.39 6.41
C ILE A 188 22.24 -8.24 7.66
N PRO A 189 23.42 -8.33 8.30
CA PRO A 189 23.56 -9.02 9.58
C PRO A 189 22.99 -8.18 10.74
N GLY A 190 22.21 -8.83 11.59
CA GLY A 190 21.72 -8.27 12.85
C GLY A 190 22.73 -8.35 13.97
N ARG A 191 22.39 -7.73 15.12
CA ARG A 191 23.26 -7.70 16.31
C ARG A 191 23.36 -9.06 17.00
N HIS A 192 22.39 -9.95 16.80
CA HIS A 192 22.32 -11.28 17.40
C HIS A 192 22.38 -12.38 16.33
N LEU A 193 23.16 -12.15 15.27
CA LEU A 193 23.37 -13.08 14.15
C LEU A 193 22.10 -13.32 13.32
N GLU A 194 21.10 -12.45 13.42
CA GLU A 194 19.97 -12.46 12.48
C GLU A 194 20.46 -12.12 11.07
N ARG A 195 19.72 -12.59 10.06
CA ARG A 195 19.93 -12.21 8.67
C ARG A 195 18.66 -11.58 8.15
N TYR A 196 18.80 -10.38 7.59
CA TYR A 196 17.72 -9.66 6.94
C TYR A 196 17.99 -9.66 5.45
N ASP A 197 17.38 -10.61 4.74
CA ASP A 197 17.57 -10.78 3.30
C ASP A 197 17.03 -9.57 2.53
N MET A 198 17.71 -9.19 1.46
CA MET A 198 17.25 -8.14 0.56
C MET A 198 16.07 -8.68 -0.28
N THR A 199 14.92 -8.03 -0.18
CA THR A 199 13.66 -8.52 -0.76
C THR A 199 13.27 -7.82 -2.05
N ALA A 200 13.61 -6.54 -2.18
CA ALA A 200 13.29 -5.70 -3.32
C ALA A 200 14.43 -4.69 -3.57
N ALA A 201 14.69 -4.38 -4.83
CA ALA A 201 15.67 -3.36 -5.20
C ALA A 201 15.30 -2.65 -6.51
N VAL A 202 15.42 -1.32 -6.54
CA VAL A 202 15.07 -0.49 -7.70
C VAL A 202 16.10 0.62 -7.88
N GLU A 203 16.53 0.83 -9.13
CA GLU A 203 17.41 1.95 -9.51
C GLU A 203 16.60 3.23 -9.76
N ASP A 204 17.05 4.33 -9.17
CA ASP A 204 16.58 5.69 -9.44
C ASP A 204 17.77 6.57 -9.82
N GLY A 205 18.13 6.58 -11.11
CA GLY A 205 19.31 7.26 -11.61
C GLY A 205 20.61 6.67 -11.05
N LYS A 206 21.23 7.36 -10.09
CA LYS A 206 22.46 6.92 -9.40
C LYS A 206 22.20 6.31 -8.01
N ILE A 207 20.95 6.35 -7.55
CA ILE A 207 20.55 5.87 -6.24
C ILE A 207 20.01 4.44 -6.43
N LEU A 208 20.40 3.54 -5.52
CA LEU A 208 19.87 2.19 -5.48
C LEU A 208 19.06 2.02 -4.20
N TRP A 209 17.74 2.03 -4.36
CA TRP A 209 16.84 1.73 -3.27
C TRP A 209 16.76 0.24 -3.07
N PHE A 210 16.89 -0.23 -1.83
CA PHE A 210 16.63 -1.63 -1.52
C PHE A 210 15.93 -1.81 -0.18
N GLY A 211 15.11 -2.84 -0.10
CA GLY A 211 14.33 -3.23 1.06
C GLY A 211 14.79 -4.57 1.61
N THR A 212 14.45 -4.83 2.86
CA THR A 212 14.80 -6.08 3.54
C THR A 212 13.60 -6.72 4.21
N GLU A 213 13.73 -8.01 4.52
CA GLU A 213 12.76 -8.72 5.35
C GLU A 213 13.05 -8.47 6.84
N GLY A 214 12.75 -7.26 7.34
CA GLY A 214 12.68 -6.99 8.78
C GLY A 214 13.69 -5.99 9.34
N TYR A 215 14.57 -5.42 8.51
CA TYR A 215 15.45 -4.30 8.90
C TYR A 215 14.98 -2.94 8.36
N GLY A 216 14.07 -2.94 7.38
CA GLY A 216 13.61 -1.74 6.68
C GLY A 216 14.31 -1.55 5.33
N SER A 217 14.49 -0.29 4.93
CA SER A 217 14.97 0.11 3.60
C SER A 217 16.21 1.01 3.65
N PHE A 218 16.91 1.05 2.52
CA PHE A 218 18.21 1.68 2.32
C PHE A 218 18.29 2.32 0.93
N LYS A 219 19.25 3.23 0.73
CA LYS A 219 19.49 3.97 -0.52
C LYS A 219 20.97 4.15 -0.82
#